data_AF-A0A7C7PT68-F1
#
_entry.id   AF-A0A7C7PT68-F1
#
_cell.length_a   1.000
_cell.length_b   1.000
_cell.length_c   1.000
_cell.angle_alpha   90.00
_cell.angle_beta   90.00
_cell.angle_gamma   90.00
#
_symmetry.space_group_name_H-M   'P 1'
#
loop_
_entity.id
_entity.type
_entity.pdbx_description
1 polymer ?
#
loop_
_entity_poly.entity_id
_entity_poly.type
_entity_poly.pdbx_seq_one_letter_code
_entity_poly.pdbx_strand_id
1 'polypeptide(L)'
;MLTKRTNGVANGPRLSKAFAGASGSAIDRRTFLKRSGLAAGGAAAATVPFGMVKKAEAASAATGDVKLVKSVCTHCSVGCTVIAEVQDGVWTGQEPGWDSPFNL
;
A
#
# COMPACT_ATOMS: atom_id res chain seq x y z
N MET A 1 -15.85 -50.87 -68.19
CA MET A 1 -14.69 -49.98 -67.89
C MET A 1 -14.94 -49.33 -66.54
N LEU A 2 -14.10 -49.65 -65.54
CA LEU A 2 -14.05 -49.04 -64.20
C LEU A 2 -13.35 -47.67 -64.30
N THR A 3 -13.63 -46.68 -63.43
CA THR A 3 -12.79 -46.51 -62.23
C THR A 3 -13.49 -45.84 -61.05
N LYS A 4 -13.18 -46.41 -59.88
CA LYS A 4 -13.50 -46.06 -58.49
C LYS A 4 -13.22 -44.59 -58.15
N ARG A 5 -14.17 -43.88 -57.54
CA ARG A 5 -13.90 -42.60 -56.86
C ARG A 5 -13.21 -42.86 -55.52
N THR A 6 -12.02 -42.28 -55.36
CA THR A 6 -11.18 -42.33 -54.16
C THR A 6 -11.72 -41.40 -53.07
N ASN A 7 -11.77 -41.90 -51.82
CA ASN A 7 -11.98 -41.08 -50.63
C ASN A 7 -10.69 -40.32 -50.33
N GLY A 8 -10.64 -39.03 -50.68
CA GLY A 8 -9.54 -38.14 -50.30
C GLY A 8 -9.72 -37.67 -48.85
N VAL A 9 -8.80 -38.03 -47.97
CA VAL A 9 -8.65 -37.38 -46.66
C VAL A 9 -7.97 -36.03 -46.90
N ALA A 10 -8.60 -34.94 -46.46
CA ALA A 10 -8.01 -33.60 -46.51
C ALA A 10 -6.76 -33.56 -45.61
N ASN A 11 -5.58 -33.43 -46.21
CA ASN A 11 -4.34 -33.11 -45.50
C ASN A 11 -4.38 -31.65 -45.03
N GLY A 12 -5.02 -31.42 -43.88
CA GLY A 12 -4.98 -30.15 -43.14
C GLY A 12 -3.58 -29.84 -42.55
N PRO A 13 -3.38 -28.64 -41.99
CA PRO A 13 -2.11 -27.92 -42.02
C PRO A 13 -1.07 -28.54 -41.08
N ARG A 14 -0.15 -29.34 -41.63
CA ARG A 14 1.06 -29.79 -40.92
C ARG A 14 2.04 -28.66 -40.61
N LEU A 15 1.91 -27.51 -41.28
CA LEU A 15 2.72 -26.32 -41.05
C LEU A 15 2.48 -25.69 -39.67
N SER A 16 1.25 -25.75 -39.14
CA SER A 16 0.91 -25.23 -37.80
C SER A 16 1.61 -26.01 -36.68
N LYS A 17 1.90 -27.30 -36.91
CA LYS A 17 2.61 -28.15 -35.95
C LYS A 17 4.13 -27.96 -36.00
N ALA A 18 4.67 -27.56 -37.16
CA ALA A 18 6.08 -27.20 -37.32
C ALA A 18 6.41 -25.83 -36.71
N PHE A 19 5.47 -24.87 -36.77
CA PHE A 19 5.65 -23.55 -36.13
C PHE A 19 5.54 -23.58 -34.60
N ALA A 20 4.90 -24.60 -34.02
CA ALA A 20 4.85 -24.78 -32.56
C ALA A 20 6.22 -25.08 -31.93
N GLY A 21 7.22 -25.50 -32.72
CA GLY A 21 8.59 -25.75 -32.26
C GLY A 21 9.57 -24.59 -32.49
N ALA A 22 9.21 -23.58 -33.29
CA ALA A 22 10.13 -22.51 -33.72
C ALA A 22 9.96 -21.20 -32.93
N SER A 23 8.77 -20.94 -32.38
CA SER A 23 8.58 -19.92 -31.34
C SER A 23 8.71 -20.62 -29.99
N GLY A 24 9.69 -20.21 -29.16
CA GLY A 24 9.84 -20.74 -27.81
C GLY A 24 8.49 -20.90 -27.12
N SER A 25 8.25 -22.09 -26.56
CA SER A 25 6.97 -22.57 -26.01
C SER A 25 6.07 -21.43 -25.57
N ALA A 26 4.87 -21.31 -26.16
CA ALA A 26 3.88 -20.33 -25.77
C ALA A 26 3.66 -20.43 -24.25
N ILE A 27 4.15 -19.45 -23.51
CA ILE A 27 4.11 -19.47 -22.06
C ILE A 27 2.67 -19.14 -21.67
N ASP A 28 1.97 -20.09 -21.04
CA ASP A 28 0.65 -19.82 -20.48
C ASP A 28 0.71 -18.69 -19.44
N ARG A 29 -0.38 -17.92 -19.32
CA ARG A 29 -0.48 -16.78 -18.38
C ARG A 29 -0.02 -17.15 -16.97
N ARG A 30 -0.34 -18.35 -16.48
CA ARG A 30 0.09 -18.82 -15.15
C ARG A 30 1.60 -18.99 -15.04
N THR A 31 2.23 -19.55 -16.07
CA THR A 31 3.68 -19.77 -16.10
C THR A 31 4.42 -18.43 -16.21
N PHE A 32 3.87 -17.49 -16.98
CA PHE A 32 4.38 -16.12 -17.05
C PHE A 32 4.31 -15.45 -15.67
N LEU A 33 3.13 -15.43 -15.05
CA LEU A 33 2.92 -14.80 -13.74
C LEU A 33 3.77 -15.42 -12.63
N LYS A 34 3.96 -16.75 -12.63
CA LYS A 34 4.85 -17.41 -11.67
C LYS A 34 6.31 -17.01 -11.87
N ARG A 35 6.79 -17.00 -13.11
CA ARG A 35 8.18 -16.64 -13.42
C ARG A 35 8.46 -15.16 -13.17
N SER A 36 7.54 -14.28 -13.58
CA SER A 36 7.65 -12.84 -13.33
C SER A 36 7.53 -12.54 -11.84
N GLY A 37 6.66 -13.24 -11.11
CA GLY A 37 6.49 -13.09 -9.66
C GLY A 37 7.73 -13.51 -8.88
N LEU A 38 8.37 -14.64 -9.22
CA LEU A 38 9.64 -15.04 -8.60
C LEU A 38 10.80 -14.10 -8.98
N ALA A 39 10.90 -13.68 -10.24
CA ALA A 39 11.96 -12.79 -10.68
C ALA A 39 11.86 -11.39 -10.04
N ALA A 40 10.67 -10.79 -10.04
CA ALA A 40 10.44 -9.48 -9.44
C ALA A 40 10.44 -9.56 -7.89
N GLY A 41 9.79 -10.57 -7.32
CA GLY A 41 9.72 -10.76 -5.87
C GLY A 41 11.06 -11.13 -5.24
N GLY A 42 11.90 -11.91 -5.93
CA GLY A 42 13.25 -12.25 -5.46
C GLY A 42 14.19 -11.04 -5.41
N ALA A 43 14.09 -10.11 -6.37
CA ALA A 43 14.84 -8.87 -6.36
C ALA A 43 14.39 -7.92 -5.23
N ALA A 44 13.09 -7.85 -4.95
CA ALA A 44 12.56 -7.07 -3.83
C ALA A 44 13.01 -7.62 -2.47
N ALA A 45 13.07 -8.95 -2.30
CA ALA A 45 13.51 -9.56 -1.04
C ALA A 45 14.97 -9.20 -0.67
N ALA A 46 15.84 -8.93 -1.65
CA ALA A 46 17.22 -8.53 -1.41
C ALA A 46 17.37 -7.07 -0.90
N THR A 47 16.34 -6.24 -1.07
CA THR A 47 16.36 -4.82 -0.67
C THR A 47 15.45 -4.51 0.52
N VAL A 48 14.70 -5.48 1.03
CA VAL A 48 13.88 -5.30 2.23
C VAL A 48 14.81 -5.30 3.45
N PRO A 49 14.87 -4.18 4.21
CA PRO A 49 15.65 -4.15 5.44
C PRO A 49 15.11 -5.20 6.41
N PHE A 50 15.99 -6.04 6.95
CA PHE A 50 15.69 -7.13 7.89
C PHE A 50 15.15 -6.66 9.27
N GLY A 51 14.80 -5.39 9.42
CA GLY A 51 14.27 -4.82 10.65
C GLY A 51 12.88 -4.24 10.41
N MET A 52 11.89 -4.68 11.19
CA MET A 52 10.56 -4.07 11.22
C MET A 52 10.54 -2.70 11.94
N VAL A 53 11.71 -2.16 12.30
CA VAL A 53 11.84 -0.95 13.10
C VAL A 53 12.75 0.01 12.38
N LYS A 54 12.21 1.18 12.02
CA LYS A 54 12.97 2.33 11.51
C LYS A 54 13.26 3.26 12.68
N LYS A 55 14.47 3.81 12.76
CA LYS A 55 14.79 4.88 13.71
C LYS A 55 13.86 6.06 13.41
N ALA A 56 13.08 6.49 14.40
CA ALA A 56 12.22 7.66 14.26
C ALA A 56 13.06 8.93 14.51
N GLU A 57 13.16 9.82 13.53
CA GLU A 57 13.52 11.21 13.80
C GLU A 57 12.42 11.86 14.65
N ALA A 58 12.82 12.61 15.67
CA ALA A 58 11.89 13.43 16.44
C ALA A 58 11.25 14.46 15.50
N ALA A 59 9.92 14.50 15.44
CA ALA A 59 9.23 15.56 14.73
C ALA A 59 9.64 16.91 15.35
N SER A 60 10.16 17.82 14.52
CA SER A 60 10.42 19.19 14.95
C SER A 60 9.11 19.83 15.42
N ALA A 61 9.18 20.64 16.49
CA ALA A 61 8.03 21.38 16.99
C ALA A 61 7.34 22.11 15.82
N ALA A 62 6.02 21.95 15.72
CA ALA A 62 5.24 22.57 14.65
C ALA A 62 5.46 24.08 14.68
N THR A 63 5.99 24.63 13.59
CA THR A 63 6.22 26.08 13.39
C THR A 63 4.94 26.82 13.00
N GLY A 64 3.79 26.34 13.47
CA GLY A 64 2.48 26.94 13.22
C GLY A 64 2.16 27.99 14.29
N ASP A 65 1.33 28.97 13.94
CA ASP A 65 0.82 29.95 14.90
C ASP A 65 -0.08 29.24 15.92
N VAL A 66 0.46 28.96 17.11
CA VAL A 66 -0.26 28.28 18.19
C VAL A 66 -1.11 29.30 18.95
N LYS A 67 -2.42 29.14 18.89
CA LYS A 67 -3.36 29.97 19.66
C LYS A 67 -3.64 29.32 21.01
N LEU A 68 -3.45 30.10 22.07
CA LEU A 68 -3.84 29.70 23.42
C LEU A 68 -5.28 30.15 23.68
N VAL A 69 -6.18 29.17 23.89
CA VAL A 69 -7.61 29.40 24.12
C VAL A 69 -7.99 28.88 25.51
N LYS A 70 -8.50 29.77 26.38
CA LYS A 70 -9.02 29.37 27.70
C LYS A 70 -10.35 28.63 27.54
N SER A 71 -10.48 27.44 28.13
CA SER A 71 -11.64 26.55 28.02
C SER A 71 -11.90 25.81 29.35
N VAL A 72 -12.95 24.97 29.38
CA VAL A 72 -13.38 24.18 30.54
C VAL A 72 -13.21 22.69 30.22
N CYS A 73 -12.56 21.94 31.12
CA CYS A 73 -12.39 20.50 30.98
C CYS A 73 -13.71 19.76 31.18
N THR A 74 -14.08 18.91 30.22
CA THR A 74 -15.34 18.15 30.23
C THR A 74 -15.20 16.72 30.75
N HIS A 75 -14.04 16.36 31.32
CA HIS A 75 -13.74 14.98 31.71
C HIS A 75 -14.48 14.55 32.99
N CYS A 76 -14.67 15.47 33.92
CA CYS A 76 -15.38 15.23 35.17
C CYS A 76 -16.29 16.43 35.51
N SER A 77 -17.12 16.27 36.54
CA SER A 77 -18.09 17.31 36.97
C SER A 77 -17.46 18.55 37.60
N VAL A 78 -16.16 18.52 37.92
CA VAL A 78 -15.46 19.65 38.54
C VAL A 78 -15.34 20.83 37.56
N GLY A 79 -15.11 20.55 36.26
CA GLY A 79 -14.97 21.60 35.26
C GLY A 79 -13.70 22.44 35.42
N CYS A 80 -12.56 21.80 35.67
CA CYS A 80 -11.26 22.49 35.77
C CYS A 80 -10.98 23.37 34.56
N THR A 81 -10.37 24.54 34.78
CA THR A 81 -10.00 25.45 33.67
C THR A 81 -8.78 24.91 32.94
N VAL A 82 -8.82 24.90 31.61
CA VAL A 82 -7.69 24.48 30.78
C VAL A 82 -7.33 25.57 29.78
N ILE A 83 -6.06 25.67 29.44
CA ILE A 83 -5.56 26.46 28.33
C ILE A 83 -5.29 25.48 27.19
N ALA A 84 -6.14 25.54 26.17
CA ALA A 84 -6.02 24.72 24.97
C ALA A 84 -5.04 25.35 23.99
N GLU A 85 -4.11 24.55 23.49
CA GLU A 85 -3.28 24.88 22.34
C GLU A 85 -4.04 24.49 21.07
N VAL A 86 -4.33 25.49 20.23
CA VAL A 86 -5.05 25.31 18.97
C VAL A 86 -4.15 25.71 17.81
N GLN A 87 -3.86 24.76 16.93
CA GLN A 87 -3.08 24.97 15.71
C GLN A 87 -3.98 24.70 14.50
N ASP A 88 -4.08 25.64 13.57
CA ASP A 88 -4.92 25.53 12.37
C ASP A 88 -6.38 25.11 12.65
N GLY A 89 -6.92 25.56 13.80
CA GLY A 89 -8.29 25.23 14.23
C GLY A 89 -8.44 23.84 14.87
N VAL A 90 -7.36 23.09 15.02
CA VAL A 90 -7.31 21.77 15.68
C VAL A 90 -6.74 21.92 17.09
N TRP A 91 -7.41 21.31 18.06
CA TRP A 91 -6.91 21.24 19.44
C TRP A 91 -5.74 20.24 19.50
N THR A 92 -4.52 20.72 19.75
CA THR A 92 -3.28 19.92 19.76
C THR A 92 -2.76 19.60 21.15
N GLY A 93 -3.05 20.42 22.15
CA GLY A 93 -2.56 20.26 23.52
C GLY A 93 -3.42 20.96 24.56
N GLN A 94 -3.28 20.61 25.84
CA GLN A 94 -3.96 21.29 26.93
C GLN A 94 -3.08 21.37 28.19
N GLU A 95 -3.03 22.56 28.79
CA GLU A 95 -2.35 22.81 30.07
C GLU A 95 -3.36 23.30 31.12
N PRO A 96 -3.14 23.02 32.43
CA PRO A 96 -3.99 23.57 33.48
C PRO A 96 -3.89 25.10 33.55
N GLY A 97 -5.04 25.78 33.67
CA GLY A 97 -5.05 27.21 33.94
C GLY A 97 -4.85 27.50 35.43
N TRP A 98 -3.61 27.67 35.88
CA TRP A 98 -3.26 27.90 37.30
C TRP A 98 -3.86 29.17 37.92
N ASP A 99 -4.32 30.09 37.09
CA ASP A 99 -5.06 31.30 37.49
C ASP A 99 -6.50 31.00 37.96
N SER A 100 -6.99 29.79 37.75
CA SER A 100 -8.33 29.39 38.17
C SER A 100 -8.34 28.83 39.59
N PRO A 101 -9.28 29.26 40.46
CA PRO A 101 -9.42 28.69 41.79
C PRO A 101 -9.81 27.21 41.78
N PHE A 102 -10.29 26.67 40.64
CA PHE A 102 -10.58 25.24 40.48
C PHE A 102 -9.32 24.37 40.27
N ASN A 103 -8.16 24.98 40.07
CA ASN A 103 -6.90 24.30 39.76
C ASN A 103 -5.80 24.54 40.81
N LEU A 104 -6.14 25.19 41.93
CA LEU A 104 -5.23 25.46 43.06
C LEU A 104 -5.11 24.26 44.01
#